data_AF-A0A661S4B3-F1
#
_entry.id   AF-A0A661S4B3-F1
#
_cell.length_a   1.000
_cell.length_b   1.000
_cell.length_c   1.000
_cell.angle_alpha   90.00
_cell.angle_beta   90.00
_cell.angle_gamma   90.00
#
_symmetry.space_group_name_H-M   'P 1'
#
loop_
_entity.id
_entity.type
_entity.pdbx_description
1 polymer ?
#
loop_
_entity_poly.entity_id
_entity_poly.type
_entity_poly.pdbx_seq_one_letter_code
_entity_poly.pdbx_strand_id
1 'polypeptide(L)'
;TVINHDEGFHGGKGTRHTVLKDNVFYGNRVYQAKLSMGDQAEGSLNNEVQNNVFYCTDPFQWVMRQDSGEGHYNWNFGYFENNYYCNPYSTNRYAGRYIQNAEYSGALIWRWQKDTPYNYFLNLHEYQEISGGDANSKTDSEKWTVFRIEGKLYETDEILSGNYISNSGFESGSEPWEVTGGEISPDIREELDGNCLRVTAGDGHYTQVNNGKPIPFDRDSYYLLSFSSLGEAPFHIEVSPRQLDEDSDTQAIMVDEHKFSVGPGRYDYSYIFKIKEAGRSAVRGQRSEDGAREDFAAYEMRIFFNIGKDDPAYWLDNVTLYKVNLKEAIPPEERSKIFVNDTDADKIFSFNGIGYKDLDGNLITEESITLPPYHSKVLIFESGPDTRQLSDAIRILQMLSGLDPDGIYWISDMNADARMGLAEAVHILQELAVSE
;
A
#
# COMPACT_ATOMS: atom_id res chain seq x y z
N THR A 1 5.22 -24.98 -3.64
CA THR A 1 5.32 -24.47 -5.04
C THR A 1 5.31 -22.96 -5.05
N VAL A 2 6.10 -22.33 -5.92
CA VAL A 2 6.11 -20.87 -6.14
C VAL A 2 5.36 -20.52 -7.42
N ILE A 3 4.47 -19.53 -7.36
CA ILE A 3 3.70 -19.05 -8.51
C ILE A 3 4.02 -17.57 -8.76
N ASN A 4 4.61 -17.28 -9.92
CA ASN A 4 5.00 -15.94 -10.38
C ASN A 4 4.70 -15.80 -11.90
N HIS A 5 3.57 -15.17 -12.21
CA HIS A 5 3.00 -14.98 -13.54
C HIS A 5 2.37 -13.58 -13.66
N ASP A 6 1.86 -13.21 -14.85
CA ASP A 6 1.08 -11.98 -15.03
C ASP A 6 -0.16 -11.95 -14.12
N GLU A 7 -0.79 -13.10 -13.95
CA GLU A 7 -1.89 -13.34 -13.01
C GLU A 7 -1.51 -14.56 -12.18
N GLY A 8 -1.69 -14.51 -10.86
CA GLY A 8 -1.46 -15.66 -9.99
C GLY A 8 -2.53 -16.75 -10.19
N PHE A 9 -3.14 -17.25 -9.13
CA PHE A 9 -4.25 -18.19 -9.32
C PHE A 9 -5.50 -17.48 -9.84
N HIS A 10 -6.02 -17.90 -10.98
CA HIS A 10 -7.30 -17.43 -11.51
C HIS A 10 -8.29 -18.59 -11.57
N GLY A 11 -9.10 -18.71 -10.52
CA GLY A 11 -10.27 -19.59 -10.51
C GLY A 11 -11.43 -18.97 -11.26
N GLY A 12 -11.41 -19.06 -12.58
CA GLY A 12 -12.41 -18.51 -13.51
C GLY A 12 -13.38 -19.56 -14.04
N LYS A 13 -13.65 -19.51 -15.35
CA LYS A 13 -14.57 -20.44 -16.02
C LYS A 13 -14.13 -21.90 -15.86
N GLY A 14 -15.02 -22.74 -15.37
CA GLY A 14 -14.81 -24.19 -15.26
C GLY A 14 -13.93 -24.64 -14.09
N THR A 15 -13.41 -23.73 -13.27
CA THR A 15 -12.65 -24.09 -12.06
C THR A 15 -13.61 -24.54 -10.97
N ARG A 16 -13.69 -25.85 -10.74
CA ARG A 16 -14.61 -26.44 -9.76
C ARG A 16 -13.88 -27.38 -8.83
N HIS A 17 -14.23 -27.35 -7.54
CA HIS A 17 -13.70 -28.26 -6.53
C HIS A 17 -12.16 -28.29 -6.52
N THR A 18 -11.53 -27.16 -6.84
CA THR A 18 -10.08 -27.03 -6.87
C THR A 18 -9.58 -26.68 -5.49
N VAL A 19 -8.66 -27.47 -4.97
CA VAL A 19 -7.97 -27.19 -3.71
C VAL A 19 -6.60 -26.63 -4.05
N LEU A 20 -6.40 -25.37 -3.71
CA LEU A 20 -5.14 -24.65 -3.81
C LEU A 20 -4.60 -24.42 -2.40
N LYS A 21 -3.58 -25.18 -2.03
CA LYS A 21 -3.01 -25.08 -0.68
C LYS A 21 -1.51 -25.20 -0.61
N ASP A 22 -0.94 -24.64 0.45
CA ASP A 22 0.47 -24.74 0.80
C ASP A 22 1.40 -24.18 -0.31
N ASN A 23 0.96 -23.09 -0.98
CA ASN A 23 1.72 -22.42 -2.04
C ASN A 23 2.24 -21.05 -1.59
N VAL A 24 3.28 -20.57 -2.26
CA VAL A 24 3.75 -19.19 -2.18
C VAL A 24 3.48 -18.50 -3.52
N PHE A 25 2.59 -17.51 -3.50
CA PHE A 25 2.36 -16.60 -4.61
C PHE A 25 3.23 -15.38 -4.40
N TYR A 26 4.13 -15.10 -5.33
CA TYR A 26 5.16 -14.09 -5.16
C TYR A 26 5.24 -13.19 -6.38
N GLY A 27 4.90 -11.91 -6.21
CA GLY A 27 5.11 -10.87 -7.22
C GLY A 27 4.24 -10.97 -8.47
N ASN A 28 3.10 -11.67 -8.43
CA ASN A 28 2.19 -11.74 -9.58
C ASN A 28 1.66 -10.36 -9.98
N ARG A 29 1.72 -9.99 -11.27
CA ARG A 29 1.55 -8.60 -11.73
C ARG A 29 0.23 -7.93 -11.36
N VAL A 30 -0.89 -8.63 -11.45
CA VAL A 30 -2.22 -8.04 -11.18
C VAL A 30 -2.78 -8.49 -9.83
N TYR A 31 -2.84 -9.80 -9.61
CA TYR A 31 -3.35 -10.38 -8.36
C TYR A 31 -2.60 -11.65 -8.00
N GLN A 32 -2.48 -11.95 -6.71
CA GLN A 32 -1.90 -13.21 -6.24
C GLN A 32 -2.94 -14.34 -6.35
N ALA A 33 -4.19 -14.10 -5.96
CA ALA A 33 -5.29 -15.03 -6.21
C ALA A 33 -6.60 -14.33 -6.55
N LYS A 34 -7.35 -14.91 -7.48
CA LYS A 34 -8.67 -14.46 -7.91
C LYS A 34 -9.62 -15.64 -8.02
N LEU A 35 -10.78 -15.53 -7.37
CA LEU A 35 -11.95 -16.35 -7.66
C LEU A 35 -12.96 -15.49 -8.40
N SER A 36 -13.35 -15.90 -9.61
CA SER A 36 -14.20 -15.10 -10.48
C SER A 36 -15.30 -15.94 -11.10
N MET A 37 -16.52 -15.43 -11.05
CA MET A 37 -17.64 -15.99 -11.79
C MET A 37 -17.62 -15.59 -13.28
N GLY A 38 -17.13 -14.39 -13.60
CA GLY A 38 -17.23 -13.81 -14.94
C GLY A 38 -18.69 -13.65 -15.40
N ASP A 39 -18.90 -13.14 -16.62
CA ASP A 39 -20.24 -12.89 -17.19
C ASP A 39 -20.88 -14.16 -17.81
N GLN A 40 -20.45 -15.35 -17.40
CA GLN A 40 -20.67 -16.59 -18.17
C GLN A 40 -21.24 -17.73 -17.30
N ALA A 41 -22.04 -18.60 -17.93
CA ALA A 41 -22.85 -19.65 -17.31
C ALA A 41 -22.11 -20.75 -16.51
N GLU A 42 -20.78 -20.75 -16.47
CA GLU A 42 -19.96 -21.79 -15.83
C GLU A 42 -18.85 -21.18 -14.97
N GLY A 43 -19.23 -20.32 -14.03
CA GLY A 43 -18.28 -19.71 -13.10
C GLY A 43 -17.60 -20.71 -12.15
N SER A 44 -16.66 -20.17 -11.39
CA SER A 44 -15.88 -20.85 -10.35
C SER A 44 -16.79 -21.42 -9.26
N LEU A 45 -16.60 -22.68 -8.84
CA LEU A 45 -17.48 -23.34 -7.85
C LEU A 45 -16.72 -24.18 -6.82
N ASN A 46 -17.01 -23.96 -5.55
CA ASN A 46 -16.54 -24.76 -4.40
C ASN A 46 -15.03 -24.96 -4.37
N ASN A 47 -14.26 -23.91 -4.67
CA ASN A 47 -12.80 -23.97 -4.57
C ASN A 47 -12.34 -23.73 -3.14
N GLU A 48 -11.18 -24.23 -2.79
CA GLU A 48 -10.60 -24.08 -1.44
C GLU A 48 -9.22 -23.46 -1.61
N VAL A 49 -9.00 -22.29 -1.04
CA VAL A 49 -7.71 -21.60 -1.10
C VAL A 49 -7.17 -21.47 0.31
N GLN A 50 -6.29 -22.38 0.72
CA GLN A 50 -5.92 -22.52 2.12
C GLN A 50 -4.41 -22.56 2.37
N ASN A 51 -3.95 -22.05 3.52
CA ASN A 51 -2.54 -22.15 3.93
C ASN A 51 -1.53 -21.63 2.88
N ASN A 52 -1.93 -20.67 2.04
CA ASN A 52 -1.04 -20.07 1.06
C ASN A 52 -0.40 -18.80 1.62
N VAL A 53 0.78 -18.46 1.13
CA VAL A 53 1.40 -17.14 1.33
C VAL A 53 1.19 -16.33 0.06
N PHE A 54 0.55 -15.18 0.19
CA PHE A 54 0.39 -14.20 -0.88
C PHE A 54 1.33 -13.02 -0.61
N TYR A 55 2.36 -12.85 -1.43
CA TYR A 55 3.40 -11.84 -1.25
C TYR A 55 3.43 -10.89 -2.44
N CYS A 56 3.04 -9.64 -2.21
CA CYS A 56 3.04 -8.60 -3.25
C CYS A 56 4.40 -7.90 -3.37
N THR A 57 4.80 -7.59 -4.60
CA THR A 57 6.00 -6.80 -4.94
C THR A 57 5.70 -5.50 -5.71
N ASP A 58 4.42 -5.15 -5.87
CA ASP A 58 3.99 -3.84 -6.40
C ASP A 58 2.78 -3.34 -5.57
N PRO A 59 2.73 -2.05 -5.19
CA PRO A 59 1.65 -1.47 -4.38
C PRO A 59 0.27 -1.49 -5.04
N PHE A 60 0.16 -1.82 -6.32
CA PHE A 60 -1.13 -1.98 -7.02
C PHE A 60 -1.54 -3.44 -7.21
N GLN A 61 -0.72 -4.40 -6.76
CA GLN A 61 -1.11 -5.80 -6.78
C GLN A 61 -2.21 -6.05 -5.77
N TRP A 62 -3.21 -6.79 -6.22
CA TRP A 62 -4.28 -7.26 -5.36
C TRP A 62 -3.81 -8.54 -4.70
N VAL A 63 -3.86 -8.59 -3.36
CA VAL A 63 -3.50 -9.83 -2.68
C VAL A 63 -4.51 -10.92 -3.02
N MET A 64 -5.80 -10.58 -2.90
CA MET A 64 -6.91 -11.46 -3.24
C MET A 64 -8.06 -10.69 -3.90
N ARG A 65 -8.76 -11.36 -4.81
CA ARG A 65 -9.98 -10.84 -5.44
C ARG A 65 -11.07 -11.89 -5.52
N GLN A 66 -12.30 -11.53 -5.15
CA GLN A 66 -13.50 -12.36 -5.32
C GLN A 66 -14.55 -11.59 -6.13
N ASP A 67 -14.82 -12.03 -7.35
CA ASP A 67 -15.82 -11.41 -8.22
C ASP A 67 -17.07 -12.30 -8.34
N SER A 68 -18.18 -11.85 -7.75
CA SER A 68 -19.50 -12.40 -8.07
C SER A 68 -20.05 -11.65 -9.29
N GLY A 69 -20.12 -12.33 -10.43
CA GLY A 69 -20.73 -11.78 -11.65
C GLY A 69 -22.22 -11.48 -11.44
N GLU A 70 -22.79 -10.70 -12.36
CA GLU A 70 -24.19 -10.28 -12.32
C GLU A 70 -25.14 -11.49 -12.21
N GLY A 71 -26.07 -11.48 -11.25
CA GLY A 71 -27.10 -12.51 -11.11
C GLY A 71 -26.68 -13.81 -10.40
N HIS A 72 -25.47 -13.91 -9.86
CA HIS A 72 -24.94 -15.16 -9.26
C HIS A 72 -24.69 -15.11 -7.73
N TYR A 73 -25.58 -14.48 -6.96
CA TYR A 73 -25.38 -14.22 -5.52
C TYR A 73 -25.38 -15.44 -4.59
N ASN A 74 -25.98 -16.55 -5.03
CA ASN A 74 -26.13 -17.76 -4.21
C ASN A 74 -25.08 -18.84 -4.54
N TRP A 75 -24.06 -18.51 -5.32
CA TRP A 75 -23.05 -19.48 -5.76
C TRP A 75 -21.87 -19.46 -4.79
N ASN A 76 -21.53 -20.63 -4.27
CA ASN A 76 -20.30 -20.82 -3.51
C ASN A 76 -19.13 -20.93 -4.51
N PHE A 77 -18.42 -19.83 -4.76
CA PHE A 77 -17.21 -19.83 -5.60
C PHE A 77 -16.01 -20.48 -4.90
N GLY A 78 -16.13 -20.73 -3.61
CA GLY A 78 -15.08 -21.22 -2.74
C GLY A 78 -14.82 -20.30 -1.56
N TYR A 79 -13.82 -20.66 -0.77
CA TYR A 79 -13.43 -19.91 0.41
C TYR A 79 -11.92 -19.81 0.53
N PHE A 80 -11.48 -18.80 1.28
CA PHE A 80 -10.11 -18.63 1.72
C PHE A 80 -10.02 -18.99 3.20
N GLU A 81 -8.97 -19.68 3.60
CA GLU A 81 -8.75 -20.02 5.01
C GLU A 81 -7.26 -20.13 5.37
N ASN A 82 -6.85 -19.60 6.53
CA ASN A 82 -5.51 -19.78 7.10
C ASN A 82 -4.37 -19.33 6.16
N ASN A 83 -4.62 -18.38 5.26
CA ASN A 83 -3.60 -17.82 4.38
C ASN A 83 -2.80 -16.71 5.09
N TYR A 84 -1.65 -16.37 4.52
CA TYR A 84 -0.81 -15.26 4.96
C TYR A 84 -0.77 -14.20 3.87
N TYR A 85 -1.24 -12.99 4.18
CA TYR A 85 -1.35 -11.87 3.25
C TYR A 85 -0.24 -10.87 3.53
N CYS A 86 0.88 -10.98 2.82
CA CYS A 86 1.96 -10.02 2.89
C CYS A 86 1.79 -8.99 1.77
N ASN A 87 1.42 -7.77 2.16
CA ASN A 87 1.42 -6.66 1.24
C ASN A 87 2.10 -5.49 1.92
N PRO A 88 3.42 -5.33 1.71
CA PRO A 88 4.22 -4.48 2.56
C PRO A 88 3.87 -3.00 2.39
N TYR A 89 3.08 -2.60 1.39
CA TYR A 89 2.76 -1.19 1.19
C TYR A 89 1.63 -0.67 2.09
N SER A 90 1.71 0.59 2.50
CA SER A 90 0.72 1.25 3.37
C SER A 90 -0.64 1.49 2.69
N THR A 91 -0.70 1.49 1.35
CA THR A 91 -1.90 1.91 0.59
C THR A 91 -2.84 0.76 0.21
N ASN A 92 -2.75 -0.38 0.88
CA ASN A 92 -3.16 -1.64 0.25
C ASN A 92 -4.61 -2.09 0.40
N ARG A 93 -5.04 -2.66 -0.72
CA ARG A 93 -6.35 -3.21 -1.08
C ARG A 93 -6.33 -4.72 -0.82
N TYR A 94 -6.79 -5.19 0.34
CA TYR A 94 -6.61 -6.61 0.70
C TYR A 94 -7.72 -7.53 0.18
N ALA A 95 -8.90 -7.03 -0.15
CA ALA A 95 -9.95 -7.85 -0.75
C ALA A 95 -10.95 -6.98 -1.51
N GLY A 96 -11.08 -7.18 -2.82
CA GLY A 96 -12.25 -6.73 -3.56
C GLY A 96 -13.28 -7.84 -3.58
N ARG A 97 -14.41 -7.67 -2.89
CA ARG A 97 -15.62 -8.44 -3.19
C ARG A 97 -16.49 -7.60 -4.12
N TYR A 98 -16.48 -7.91 -5.42
CA TYR A 98 -17.37 -7.25 -6.37
C TYR A 98 -18.73 -7.95 -6.34
N ILE A 99 -19.73 -7.33 -5.71
CA ILE A 99 -21.14 -7.77 -5.75
C ILE A 99 -21.90 -6.78 -6.64
N GLN A 100 -22.07 -7.11 -7.91
CA GLN A 100 -22.92 -6.32 -8.80
C GLN A 100 -24.36 -6.75 -8.57
N ASN A 101 -25.20 -5.97 -7.87
CA ASN A 101 -26.58 -6.35 -7.54
C ASN A 101 -27.53 -6.24 -8.75
N ALA A 102 -28.26 -7.31 -9.03
CA ALA A 102 -29.49 -7.39 -9.80
C ALA A 102 -30.57 -7.92 -8.84
N GLU A 103 -31.68 -7.21 -8.78
CA GLU A 103 -32.77 -7.40 -7.83
C GLU A 103 -33.24 -8.87 -7.72
N TYR A 104 -33.47 -9.33 -6.48
CA TYR A 104 -34.11 -10.59 -6.05
C TYR A 104 -33.26 -11.88 -5.97
N SER A 105 -33.13 -12.45 -4.76
CA SER A 105 -33.88 -13.64 -4.30
C SER A 105 -33.28 -14.25 -3.02
N GLY A 106 -34.15 -14.57 -2.06
CA GLY A 106 -33.77 -14.93 -0.69
C GLY A 106 -33.09 -16.29 -0.56
N ALA A 107 -31.88 -16.28 0.00
CA ALA A 107 -31.36 -17.25 0.95
C ALA A 107 -30.09 -16.70 1.61
N LEU A 108 -30.21 -16.26 2.87
CA LEU A 108 -29.15 -16.20 3.89
C LEU A 108 -27.72 -15.79 3.47
N ILE A 109 -27.51 -14.57 2.92
CA ILE A 109 -26.37 -13.70 3.27
C ILE A 109 -26.91 -12.27 3.33
N TRP A 110 -26.61 -11.59 4.43
CA TRP A 110 -27.31 -10.41 4.95
C TRP A 110 -27.22 -9.15 4.07
N ARG A 111 -28.20 -8.25 4.26
CA ARG A 111 -28.36 -6.92 3.64
C ARG A 111 -27.03 -6.17 3.47
N TRP A 112 -26.65 -5.91 2.23
CA TRP A 112 -25.75 -4.81 1.87
C TRP A 112 -26.58 -3.79 1.08
N GLN A 113 -26.61 -2.56 1.57
CA GLN A 113 -27.57 -1.52 1.20
C GLN A 113 -27.50 -1.14 -0.29
N LYS A 114 -28.66 -0.78 -0.82
CA LYS A 114 -28.92 -0.35 -2.20
C LYS A 114 -28.20 0.95 -2.60
N ASP A 115 -27.57 1.63 -1.65
CA ASP A 115 -27.07 3.00 -1.78
C ASP A 115 -25.54 3.12 -1.67
N THR A 116 -24.81 1.99 -1.62
CA THR A 116 -23.35 2.00 -1.51
C THR A 116 -22.67 1.98 -2.88
N PRO A 117 -21.85 2.98 -3.24
CA PRO A 117 -21.15 3.01 -4.53
C PRO A 117 -20.13 1.87 -4.66
N TYR A 118 -20.11 1.30 -5.86
CA TYR A 118 -19.33 0.15 -6.31
C TYR A 118 -17.82 0.19 -5.98
N ASN A 119 -17.24 -1.00 -5.78
CA ASN A 119 -15.82 -1.31 -5.50
C ASN A 119 -15.34 -0.99 -4.08
N TYR A 120 -15.61 -1.90 -3.14
CA TYR A 120 -14.97 -1.87 -1.83
C TYR A 120 -13.57 -2.47 -1.92
N PHE A 121 -12.58 -1.71 -1.43
CA PHE A 121 -11.26 -2.23 -1.10
C PHE A 121 -11.27 -2.52 0.40
N LEU A 122 -11.49 -3.78 0.76
CA LEU A 122 -11.46 -4.20 2.15
C LEU A 122 -10.01 -4.48 2.56
N ASN A 123 -9.62 -4.12 3.77
CA ASN A 123 -8.45 -4.74 4.41
C ASN A 123 -8.81 -6.16 4.89
N LEU A 124 -7.82 -6.95 5.35
CA LEU A 124 -8.06 -8.33 5.78
C LEU A 124 -9.04 -8.40 6.96
N HIS A 125 -8.91 -7.50 7.94
CA HIS A 125 -9.79 -7.46 9.11
C HIS A 125 -11.24 -7.17 8.71
N GLU A 126 -11.47 -6.16 7.85
CA GLU A 126 -12.81 -5.88 7.31
C GLU A 126 -13.37 -7.08 6.55
N TYR A 127 -12.56 -7.72 5.71
CA TYR A 127 -13.00 -8.93 4.99
C TYR A 127 -13.42 -10.03 5.96
N GLN A 128 -12.64 -10.29 7.01
CA GLN A 128 -12.93 -11.30 8.03
C GLN A 128 -14.22 -10.98 8.78
N GLU A 129 -14.40 -9.73 9.21
CA GLU A 129 -15.59 -9.29 9.94
C GLU A 129 -16.86 -9.34 9.06
N ILE A 130 -16.77 -8.85 7.83
CA ILE A 130 -17.91 -8.75 6.90
C ILE A 130 -18.32 -10.12 6.36
N SER A 131 -17.35 -10.93 5.97
CA SER A 131 -17.63 -12.21 5.31
C SER A 131 -17.75 -13.38 6.29
N GLY A 132 -17.15 -13.26 7.48
CA GLY A 132 -16.89 -14.40 8.38
C GLY A 132 -15.89 -15.41 7.80
N GLY A 133 -15.39 -15.18 6.59
CA GLY A 133 -14.42 -16.03 5.90
C GLY A 133 -13.00 -15.70 6.33
N ASP A 134 -12.10 -16.66 6.13
CA ASP A 134 -10.67 -16.45 6.29
C ASP A 134 -10.23 -15.96 7.68
N ALA A 135 -11.02 -16.27 8.72
CA ALA A 135 -10.91 -15.72 10.08
C ALA A 135 -9.56 -15.98 10.78
N ASN A 136 -8.83 -17.01 10.35
CA ASN A 136 -7.54 -17.40 10.92
C ASN A 136 -6.34 -16.87 10.15
N SER A 137 -6.59 -16.14 9.06
CA SER A 137 -5.54 -15.57 8.24
C SER A 137 -4.86 -14.39 8.90
N LYS A 138 -3.61 -14.17 8.50
CA LYS A 138 -2.75 -13.14 9.07
C LYS A 138 -2.23 -12.20 7.98
N THR A 139 -1.78 -11.03 8.39
CA THR A 139 -1.04 -10.09 7.55
C THR A 139 0.25 -9.67 8.24
N ASP A 140 1.21 -9.21 7.45
CA ASP A 140 2.47 -8.65 7.93
C ASP A 140 2.25 -7.43 8.82
N SER A 141 2.94 -7.42 9.97
CA SER A 141 2.95 -6.27 10.89
C SER A 141 3.84 -5.13 10.40
N GLU A 142 4.83 -5.44 9.57
CA GLU A 142 5.78 -4.44 9.06
C GLU A 142 5.23 -3.83 7.76
N LYS A 143 4.81 -2.57 7.81
CA LYS A 143 4.37 -1.82 6.62
C LYS A 143 5.49 -0.88 6.15
N TRP A 144 5.91 -1.07 4.91
CA TRP A 144 6.75 -0.17 4.15
C TRP A 144 5.93 1.01 3.62
N THR A 145 6.44 2.21 3.91
CA THR A 145 5.90 3.46 3.39
C THR A 145 6.53 3.75 2.03
N VAL A 146 6.07 3.00 1.01
CA VAL A 146 6.57 3.08 -0.37
C VAL A 146 5.43 3.40 -1.32
N PHE A 147 5.68 4.30 -2.28
CA PHE A 147 4.68 4.86 -3.17
C PHE A 147 5.12 4.74 -4.62
N ARG A 148 4.17 4.59 -5.54
CA ARG A 148 4.49 4.67 -6.97
C ARG A 148 4.24 6.06 -7.50
N ILE A 149 5.26 6.65 -8.10
CA ILE A 149 5.17 7.92 -8.80
C ILE A 149 5.73 7.70 -10.20
N GLU A 150 4.92 7.97 -11.22
CA GLU A 150 5.32 7.91 -12.63
C GLU A 150 5.96 6.57 -13.04
N GLY A 151 5.48 5.46 -12.46
CA GLY A 151 5.94 4.12 -12.80
C GLY A 151 7.07 3.58 -11.91
N LYS A 152 7.71 4.42 -11.08
CA LYS A 152 8.78 4.03 -10.15
C LYS A 152 8.31 4.02 -8.70
N LEU A 153 8.99 3.26 -7.85
CA LEU A 153 8.73 3.21 -6.41
C LEU A 153 9.61 4.22 -5.67
N TYR A 154 9.04 4.92 -4.71
CA TYR A 154 9.70 5.93 -3.90
C TYR A 154 9.38 5.75 -2.43
N GLU A 155 10.34 6.12 -1.58
CA GLU A 155 10.17 6.24 -0.14
C GLU A 155 10.60 7.63 0.31
N THR A 156 10.20 8.01 1.52
CA THR A 156 10.68 9.24 2.15
C THR A 156 12.17 9.13 2.42
N ASP A 157 12.94 10.11 1.94
CA ASP A 157 14.37 10.22 2.21
C ASP A 157 14.63 11.13 3.41
N GLU A 158 14.10 12.36 3.33
CA GLU A 158 14.35 13.42 4.30
C GLU A 158 13.06 14.20 4.56
N ILE A 159 12.84 14.54 5.84
CA ILE A 159 11.78 15.46 6.28
C ILE A 159 12.34 16.89 6.24
N LEU A 160 11.73 17.74 5.41
CA LEU A 160 12.19 19.10 5.12
C LEU A 160 11.48 20.18 5.94
N SER A 161 10.49 19.81 6.74
CA SER A 161 9.70 20.74 7.54
C SER A 161 9.38 20.18 8.92
N GLY A 162 8.92 21.05 9.82
CA GLY A 162 8.14 20.58 10.98
C GLY A 162 6.80 20.01 10.54
N ASN A 163 6.06 19.44 11.50
CA ASN A 163 4.67 19.02 11.27
C ASN A 163 3.82 20.28 11.00
N TYR A 164 3.15 20.33 9.85
CA TYR A 164 2.23 21.41 9.52
C TYR A 164 0.90 21.33 10.27
N ILE A 165 0.56 20.17 10.83
CA ILE A 165 -0.66 19.96 11.60
C ILE A 165 -0.41 20.30 13.06
N SER A 166 -1.09 21.34 13.54
CA SER A 166 -1.16 21.67 14.96
C SER A 166 -2.18 20.79 15.67
N ASN A 167 -1.93 20.50 16.96
CA ASN A 167 -2.78 19.61 17.76
C ASN A 167 -3.05 18.27 17.06
N SER A 168 -1.97 17.62 16.61
CA SER A 168 -2.00 16.38 15.81
C SER A 168 -2.52 15.15 16.56
N GLY A 169 -2.34 15.13 17.89
CA GLY A 169 -2.82 14.07 18.79
C GLY A 169 -3.93 14.54 19.73
N PHE A 170 -4.59 15.66 19.41
CA PHE A 170 -5.80 16.13 20.10
C PHE A 170 -5.70 16.38 21.62
N GLU A 171 -4.48 16.53 22.15
CA GLU A 171 -4.18 16.84 23.55
C GLU A 171 -4.82 18.14 24.06
N SER A 172 -5.05 19.11 23.17
CA SER A 172 -5.73 20.37 23.49
C SER A 172 -7.22 20.40 23.12
N GLY A 173 -7.85 19.22 22.97
CA GLY A 173 -9.23 19.09 22.55
C GLY A 173 -9.37 19.15 21.02
N SER A 174 -10.49 19.70 20.51
CA SER A 174 -10.72 19.81 19.06
C SER A 174 -10.05 21.02 18.41
N GLU A 175 -9.75 22.09 19.13
CA GLU A 175 -9.13 23.29 18.55
C GLU A 175 -7.70 23.01 18.04
N PRO A 176 -7.26 23.51 16.87
CA PRO A 176 -7.94 24.48 16.01
C PRO A 176 -8.76 23.84 14.88
N TRP A 177 -9.11 22.56 14.98
CA TRP A 177 -9.83 21.87 13.92
C TRP A 177 -11.22 22.44 13.72
N GLU A 178 -11.64 22.48 12.46
CA GLU A 178 -12.91 23.06 12.04
C GLU A 178 -13.73 22.01 11.30
N VAL A 179 -15.06 22.15 11.38
CA VAL A 179 -16.01 21.27 10.71
C VAL A 179 -17.10 22.06 10.00
N THR A 180 -17.45 21.62 8.79
CA THR A 180 -18.61 22.10 8.03
C THR A 180 -19.56 20.94 7.77
N GLY A 181 -20.85 21.12 8.04
CA GLY A 181 -21.89 20.13 7.71
C GLY A 181 -22.02 18.95 8.67
N GLY A 182 -21.28 18.95 9.79
CA GLY A 182 -21.34 17.93 10.84
C GLY A 182 -20.81 18.46 12.17
N GLU A 183 -20.40 17.55 13.05
CA GLU A 183 -19.88 17.87 14.38
C GLU A 183 -18.52 17.22 14.62
N ILE A 184 -17.65 17.93 15.35
CA ILE A 184 -16.42 17.37 15.90
C ILE A 184 -16.38 17.58 17.41
N SER A 185 -15.82 16.61 18.12
CA SER A 185 -15.63 16.68 19.56
C SER A 185 -14.39 15.93 19.99
N PRO A 186 -13.67 16.38 21.02
CA PRO A 186 -12.61 15.57 21.60
C PRO A 186 -13.20 14.32 22.25
N ASP A 187 -12.51 13.20 22.12
CA ASP A 187 -12.88 11.92 22.71
C ASP A 187 -11.61 11.18 23.18
N ILE A 188 -11.78 10.09 23.94
CA ILE A 188 -10.69 9.24 24.40
C ILE A 188 -10.92 7.80 23.94
N ARG A 189 -9.99 7.27 23.16
CA ARG A 189 -10.00 5.89 22.65
C ARG A 189 -8.66 5.24 22.93
N GLU A 190 -8.66 4.18 23.74
CA GLU A 190 -7.44 3.41 24.01
C GLU A 190 -6.90 2.76 22.74
N GLU A 191 -7.77 2.51 21.76
CA GLU A 191 -7.41 2.01 20.44
C GLU A 191 -6.59 3.03 19.63
N LEU A 192 -6.74 4.33 19.88
CA LEU A 192 -6.06 5.44 19.21
C LEU A 192 -5.20 6.24 20.21
N ASP A 193 -4.35 5.57 20.97
CA ASP A 193 -3.34 6.20 21.85
C ASP A 193 -3.86 7.19 22.91
N GLY A 194 -5.17 7.24 23.16
CA GLY A 194 -5.80 8.15 24.12
C GLY A 194 -6.63 9.23 23.44
N ASN A 195 -6.17 10.49 23.49
CA ASN A 195 -6.94 11.63 22.99
C ASN A 195 -7.11 11.55 21.47
N CYS A 196 -8.33 11.74 20.98
CA CYS A 196 -8.62 11.73 19.55
C CYS A 196 -9.76 12.70 19.21
N LEU A 197 -9.98 12.93 17.92
CA LEU A 197 -11.09 13.72 17.41
C LEU A 197 -12.20 12.83 16.90
N ARG A 198 -13.35 12.84 17.58
CA ARG A 198 -14.57 12.23 17.05
C ARG A 198 -15.22 13.15 16.03
N VAL A 199 -15.59 12.59 14.89
CA VAL A 199 -16.30 13.25 13.79
C VAL A 199 -17.64 12.55 13.57
N THR A 200 -18.73 13.31 13.48
CA THR A 200 -20.07 12.79 13.22
C THR A 200 -20.71 13.55 12.07
N ALA A 201 -21.31 12.81 11.12
CA ALA A 201 -22.03 13.40 10.01
C ALA A 201 -23.25 14.19 10.52
N GLY A 202 -23.47 15.39 9.99
CA GLY A 202 -24.67 16.18 10.27
C GLY A 202 -25.80 15.91 9.28
N ASP A 203 -26.88 16.69 9.39
CA ASP A 203 -28.05 16.58 8.48
C ASP A 203 -27.78 17.08 7.05
N GLY A 204 -26.62 17.69 6.81
CA GLY A 204 -26.17 18.24 5.52
C GLY A 204 -25.81 17.17 4.49
N HIS A 205 -25.43 17.56 3.27
CA HIS A 205 -25.07 16.62 2.21
C HIS A 205 -23.73 15.89 2.44
N TYR A 206 -22.83 16.52 3.17
CA TYR A 206 -21.49 16.01 3.50
C TYR A 206 -21.01 16.65 4.80
N THR A 207 -20.00 16.06 5.44
CA THR A 207 -19.25 16.64 6.55
C THR A 207 -17.79 16.79 6.13
N GLN A 208 -17.21 17.97 6.32
CA GLN A 208 -15.79 18.24 6.03
C GLN A 208 -15.10 18.68 7.31
N VAL A 209 -14.06 17.96 7.70
CA VAL A 209 -13.18 18.33 8.82
C VAL A 209 -11.85 18.79 8.26
N ASN A 210 -11.31 19.88 8.80
CA ASN A 210 -10.01 20.39 8.37
C ASN A 210 -9.16 20.89 9.54
N ASN A 211 -7.86 21.05 9.29
CA ASN A 211 -6.88 21.38 10.32
C ASN A 211 -6.89 22.85 10.80
N GLY A 212 -7.88 23.66 10.40
CA GLY A 212 -8.14 25.04 10.85
C GLY A 212 -7.17 26.11 10.34
N LYS A 213 -5.88 25.78 10.25
CA LYS A 213 -4.84 26.71 9.85
C LYS A 213 -4.40 26.48 8.39
N PRO A 214 -4.24 27.54 7.59
CA PRO A 214 -3.61 27.42 6.27
C PRO A 214 -2.21 26.81 6.32
N ILE A 215 -1.91 25.97 5.32
CA ILE A 215 -0.64 25.28 5.12
C ILE A 215 0.09 25.91 3.93
N PRO A 216 1.36 26.35 4.08
CA PRO A 216 2.13 26.94 2.99
C PRO A 216 2.66 25.83 2.07
N PHE A 217 1.83 25.37 1.14
CA PHE A 217 2.26 24.39 0.14
C PHE A 217 3.15 25.01 -0.92
N ASP A 218 4.28 24.36 -1.17
CA ASP A 218 5.22 24.70 -2.23
C ASP A 218 4.84 23.93 -3.50
N ARG A 219 4.75 24.67 -4.60
CA ARG A 219 4.53 24.09 -5.92
C ARG A 219 5.58 23.03 -6.22
N ASP A 220 5.14 21.94 -6.84
CA ASP A 220 5.96 20.81 -7.27
C ASP A 220 6.72 20.07 -6.16
N SER A 221 6.36 20.31 -4.90
CA SER A 221 6.93 19.61 -3.74
C SER A 221 6.09 18.40 -3.32
N TYR A 222 6.74 17.44 -2.67
CA TYR A 222 6.10 16.27 -2.09
C TYR A 222 5.81 16.46 -0.61
N TYR A 223 4.69 15.88 -0.18
CA TYR A 223 4.23 15.91 1.19
C TYR A 223 3.85 14.52 1.63
N LEU A 224 4.25 14.15 2.85
CA LEU A 224 3.86 12.93 3.53
C LEU A 224 2.78 13.28 4.56
N LEU A 225 1.56 12.81 4.32
CA LEU A 225 0.46 12.83 5.27
C LEU A 225 0.37 11.46 5.94
N SER A 226 0.34 11.45 7.27
CA SER A 226 0.06 10.25 8.06
C SER A 226 -1.01 10.54 9.09
N PHE A 227 -1.87 9.56 9.38
CA PHE A 227 -2.90 9.68 10.40
C PHE A 227 -3.39 8.29 10.83
N SER A 228 -3.97 8.22 12.02
CA SER A 228 -4.67 7.05 12.54
C SER A 228 -6.18 7.27 12.49
N SER A 229 -6.97 6.23 12.21
CA SER A 229 -8.44 6.31 12.26
C SER A 229 -9.10 5.08 12.86
N LEU A 230 -10.34 5.25 13.31
CA LEU A 230 -11.24 4.24 13.86
C LEU A 230 -12.67 4.63 13.45
N GLY A 231 -13.53 3.70 13.06
CA GLY A 231 -14.92 3.96 12.68
C GLY A 231 -15.94 3.14 13.46
N GLU A 232 -17.18 3.60 13.58
CA GLU A 232 -18.27 2.81 14.18
C GLU A 232 -18.71 1.65 13.28
N ALA A 233 -18.57 1.80 11.97
CA ALA A 233 -18.85 0.76 10.97
C ALA A 233 -17.95 0.99 9.73
N PRO A 234 -17.83 0.02 8.80
CA PRO A 234 -17.03 0.17 7.59
C PRO A 234 -17.57 1.24 6.61
N PHE A 235 -16.72 2.19 6.21
CA PHE A 235 -16.99 3.21 5.17
C PHE A 235 -15.67 3.77 4.60
N HIS A 236 -15.69 4.91 3.89
CA HIS A 236 -14.47 5.58 3.45
C HIS A 236 -14.46 7.06 3.84
N ILE A 237 -13.28 7.55 4.23
CA ILE A 237 -13.01 8.99 4.33
C ILE A 237 -12.30 9.46 3.06
N GLU A 238 -12.72 10.60 2.53
CA GLU A 238 -12.07 11.26 1.41
C GLU A 238 -11.11 12.31 1.93
N VAL A 239 -9.81 12.16 1.64
CA VAL A 239 -8.77 13.09 2.10
C VAL A 239 -8.17 13.83 0.94
N SER A 240 -8.05 15.15 1.07
CA SER A 240 -7.49 15.99 0.01
C SER A 240 -6.98 17.34 0.51
N PRO A 241 -5.86 17.86 -0.04
CA PRO A 241 -5.47 19.26 0.12
C PRO A 241 -6.35 20.15 -0.76
N ARG A 242 -7.05 21.13 -0.17
CA ARG A 242 -7.90 22.08 -0.91
C ARG A 242 -7.75 23.50 -0.40
N GLN A 243 -8.12 24.45 -1.24
CA GLN A 243 -8.31 25.83 -0.79
C GLN A 243 -9.66 25.93 -0.07
N LEU A 244 -9.67 26.57 1.10
CA LEU A 244 -10.93 27.04 1.68
C LEU A 244 -11.41 28.26 0.87
N ASP A 245 -12.57 28.14 0.23
CA ASP A 245 -13.28 29.27 -0.35
C ASP A 245 -14.63 29.41 0.37
N GLU A 246 -14.79 30.49 1.13
CA GLU A 246 -15.99 30.78 1.91
C GLU A 246 -17.18 31.16 1.02
N ASP A 247 -16.92 31.65 -0.20
CA ASP A 247 -17.92 32.33 -1.04
C ASP A 247 -18.32 31.55 -2.29
N SER A 248 -17.73 30.38 -2.58
CA SER A 248 -18.01 29.67 -3.84
C SER A 248 -18.05 28.14 -3.75
N ASP A 249 -18.96 27.55 -4.55
CA ASP A 249 -18.96 26.13 -4.95
C ASP A 249 -17.68 25.72 -5.73
N THR A 250 -16.71 26.63 -5.92
CA THR A 250 -15.49 26.39 -6.68
C THR A 250 -14.27 26.21 -5.78
N GLN A 251 -14.25 25.11 -5.03
CA GLN A 251 -13.03 24.67 -4.34
C GLN A 251 -11.96 24.30 -5.38
N ALA A 252 -10.79 24.94 -5.28
CA ALA A 252 -9.60 24.54 -6.03
C ALA A 252 -9.01 23.28 -5.38
N ILE A 253 -8.99 22.19 -6.15
CA ILE A 253 -8.45 20.90 -5.74
C ILE A 253 -7.05 20.76 -6.37
N MET A 254 -6.04 20.64 -5.52
CA MET A 254 -4.62 20.62 -5.96
C MET A 254 -4.12 19.20 -6.26
N VAL A 255 -4.78 18.20 -5.69
CA VAL A 255 -4.46 16.78 -5.80
C VAL A 255 -5.77 16.01 -5.85
N ASP A 256 -5.81 14.95 -6.66
CA ASP A 256 -6.95 14.03 -6.68
C ASP A 256 -7.31 13.57 -5.27
N GLU A 257 -8.60 13.55 -4.97
CA GLU A 257 -9.12 13.05 -3.72
C GLU A 257 -8.69 11.59 -3.53
N HIS A 258 -8.16 11.27 -2.35
CA HIS A 258 -7.82 9.90 -2.01
C HIS A 258 -8.82 9.35 -1.00
N LYS A 259 -9.35 8.16 -1.27
CA LYS A 259 -10.29 7.47 -0.39
C LYS A 259 -9.54 6.49 0.48
N PHE A 260 -9.73 6.57 1.79
CA PHE A 260 -9.19 5.64 2.77
C PHE A 260 -10.35 4.91 3.43
N SER A 261 -10.28 3.58 3.51
CA SER A 261 -11.26 2.80 4.27
C SER A 261 -11.19 3.18 5.74
N VAL A 262 -12.29 3.06 6.48
CA VAL A 262 -12.34 3.23 7.93
C VAL A 262 -13.35 2.23 8.45
N GLY A 263 -13.07 1.60 9.59
CA GLY A 263 -13.94 0.58 10.18
C GLY A 263 -13.69 0.38 11.68
N PRO A 264 -14.34 -0.62 12.30
CA PRO A 264 -14.19 -0.90 13.73
C PRO A 264 -12.82 -1.55 14.00
N GLY A 265 -11.80 -0.72 14.09
CA GLY A 265 -10.41 -1.07 14.36
C GLY A 265 -9.49 0.13 14.07
N ARG A 266 -8.30 0.17 14.69
CA ARG A 266 -7.31 1.19 14.36
C ARG A 266 -6.74 0.93 12.96
N TYR A 267 -6.67 1.99 12.18
CA TYR A 267 -5.97 2.04 10.91
C TYR A 267 -4.91 3.12 10.93
N ASP A 268 -3.69 2.79 10.52
CA ASP A 268 -2.61 3.76 10.36
C ASP A 268 -2.32 3.94 8.87
N TYR A 269 -2.50 5.16 8.39
CA TYR A 269 -2.30 5.54 7.00
C TYR A 269 -1.05 6.39 6.83
N SER A 270 -0.37 6.18 5.70
CA SER A 270 0.67 7.06 5.19
C SER A 270 0.46 7.25 3.70
N TYR A 271 0.42 8.50 3.26
CA TYR A 271 0.11 8.92 1.90
C TYR A 271 1.05 10.03 1.45
N ILE A 272 1.76 9.80 0.35
CA ILE A 272 2.56 10.84 -0.32
C ILE A 272 1.78 11.39 -1.50
N PHE A 273 1.70 12.72 -1.54
CA PHE A 273 1.19 13.45 -2.70
C PHE A 273 2.15 14.55 -3.13
N LYS A 274 2.07 14.90 -4.41
CA LYS A 274 2.75 16.05 -4.98
C LYS A 274 1.76 17.18 -5.14
N ILE A 275 2.07 18.37 -4.63
CA ILE A 275 1.31 19.56 -4.94
C ILE A 275 1.65 19.95 -6.38
N LYS A 276 0.73 19.65 -7.30
CA LYS A 276 0.84 20.09 -8.70
C LYS A 276 0.29 21.51 -8.84
N GLU A 277 0.39 22.05 -10.06
CA GLU A 277 -0.34 23.27 -10.42
C GLU A 277 -1.81 23.15 -10.03
N ALA A 278 -2.43 24.23 -9.53
CA ALA A 278 -3.82 24.21 -9.09
C ALA A 278 -4.72 23.65 -10.18
N GLY A 279 -5.22 22.44 -9.96
CA GLY A 279 -6.24 21.85 -10.81
C GLY A 279 -7.43 22.78 -10.77
N ARG A 280 -7.78 23.37 -11.92
CA ARG A 280 -9.04 24.10 -12.06
C ARG A 280 -10.14 23.16 -11.60
N SER A 281 -10.93 23.59 -10.61
CA SER A 281 -12.10 22.86 -10.14
C SER A 281 -12.85 22.30 -11.35
N ALA A 282 -13.12 20.99 -11.39
CA ALA A 282 -13.80 20.32 -12.49
C ALA A 282 -15.27 20.76 -12.67
N VAL A 283 -15.70 21.79 -11.92
CA VAL A 283 -17.03 22.38 -11.98
C VAL A 283 -17.19 23.16 -13.29
N ARG A 284 -17.79 22.46 -14.26
CA ARG A 284 -18.47 22.96 -15.48
C ARG A 284 -17.64 23.70 -16.52
N GLY A 285 -16.59 23.07 -17.06
CA GLY A 285 -16.19 23.22 -18.47
C GLY A 285 -15.78 24.61 -18.98
N GLN A 286 -15.77 25.64 -18.14
CA GLN A 286 -15.26 26.97 -18.48
C GLN A 286 -13.79 27.03 -18.13
N ARG A 287 -12.95 26.94 -19.16
CA ARG A 287 -11.58 27.40 -19.05
C ARG A 287 -11.64 28.93 -18.84
N SER A 288 -11.30 29.43 -17.65
CA SER A 288 -10.90 30.83 -17.55
C SER A 288 -9.68 31.04 -18.47
N GLU A 289 -9.65 32.06 -19.30
CA GLU A 289 -8.44 32.38 -20.07
C GLU A 289 -7.37 33.03 -19.19
N ASP A 290 -7.74 33.40 -17.97
CA ASP A 290 -6.85 33.95 -16.95
C ASP A 290 -6.01 32.83 -16.33
N GLY A 291 -4.70 32.95 -16.54
CA GLY A 291 -3.68 31.94 -16.27
C GLY A 291 -3.63 31.45 -14.82
N ALA A 292 -2.92 30.35 -14.63
CA ALA A 292 -2.53 29.86 -13.31
C ALA A 292 -2.03 31.05 -12.48
N ARG A 293 -2.69 31.36 -11.36
CA ARG A 293 -2.14 32.35 -10.43
C ARG A 293 -0.80 31.81 -9.96
N GLU A 294 0.26 32.57 -10.23
CA GLU A 294 1.65 32.17 -9.97
C GLU A 294 1.96 32.11 -8.47
N ASP A 295 1.14 32.72 -7.62
CA ASP A 295 1.39 32.81 -6.17
C ASP A 295 0.52 31.84 -5.37
N PHE A 296 1.10 30.68 -5.04
CA PHE A 296 0.48 29.67 -4.18
C PHE A 296 0.31 30.13 -2.73
N ALA A 297 1.11 31.10 -2.29
CA ALA A 297 1.08 31.58 -0.91
C ALA A 297 -0.21 32.37 -0.59
N ALA A 298 -0.94 32.80 -1.62
CA ALA A 298 -2.24 33.45 -1.47
C ALA A 298 -3.40 32.47 -1.21
N TYR A 299 -3.19 31.16 -1.39
CA TYR A 299 -4.24 30.17 -1.15
C TYR A 299 -4.24 29.73 0.31
N GLU A 300 -5.38 29.89 0.98
CA GLU A 300 -5.61 29.36 2.32
C GLU A 300 -5.85 27.85 2.28
N MET A 301 -4.80 27.11 1.93
CA MET A 301 -4.84 25.68 1.72
C MET A 301 -4.91 24.91 3.04
N ARG A 302 -5.73 23.87 3.10
CA ARG A 302 -5.90 23.00 4.28
C ARG A 302 -5.99 21.54 3.85
N ILE A 303 -5.79 20.62 4.80
CA ILE A 303 -6.13 19.19 4.58
C ILE A 303 -7.56 18.97 5.03
N PHE A 304 -8.37 18.40 4.14
CA PHE A 304 -9.78 18.08 4.39
C PHE A 304 -9.97 16.58 4.51
N PHE A 305 -10.78 16.17 5.49
CA PHE A 305 -11.28 14.82 5.70
C PHE A 305 -12.81 14.85 5.55
N ASN A 306 -13.32 14.27 4.47
CA ASN A 306 -14.71 14.37 4.09
C ASN A 306 -15.43 13.03 4.24
N ILE A 307 -16.67 13.09 4.71
CA ILE A 307 -17.60 11.96 4.79
C ILE A 307 -18.97 12.37 4.25
N GLY A 308 -19.74 11.41 3.79
CA GLY A 308 -21.13 11.58 3.36
C GLY A 308 -22.10 11.77 4.53
N LYS A 309 -23.31 12.23 4.21
CA LYS A 309 -24.39 12.45 5.18
C LYS A 309 -24.73 11.22 6.04
N ASP A 310 -24.79 10.06 5.41
CA ASP A 310 -25.26 8.82 6.03
C ASP A 310 -24.09 7.94 6.51
N ASP A 311 -22.86 8.47 6.45
CA ASP A 311 -21.68 7.75 6.93
C ASP A 311 -21.66 7.70 8.47
N PRO A 312 -21.19 6.59 9.04
CA PRO A 312 -21.09 6.42 10.49
C PRO A 312 -20.07 7.40 11.10
N ALA A 313 -20.12 7.58 12.42
CA ALA A 313 -19.09 8.37 13.10
C ALA A 313 -17.72 7.68 13.02
N TYR A 314 -16.67 8.49 13.09
CA TYR A 314 -15.29 8.02 13.13
C TYR A 314 -14.45 8.87 14.06
N TRP A 315 -13.26 8.36 14.39
CA TRP A 315 -12.25 9.01 15.19
C TRP A 315 -10.97 9.16 14.36
N LEU A 316 -10.32 10.28 14.55
CA LEU A 316 -9.06 10.65 13.91
C LEU A 316 -8.02 10.91 15.01
N ASP A 317 -6.81 10.41 14.81
CA ASP A 317 -5.67 10.66 15.70
C ASP A 317 -4.35 10.75 14.93
N ASN A 318 -3.27 11.19 15.58
CA ASN A 318 -1.90 11.22 15.08
C ASN A 318 -1.72 11.86 13.69
N VAL A 319 -2.46 12.93 13.40
CA VAL A 319 -2.44 13.54 12.07
C VAL A 319 -1.17 14.36 11.89
N THR A 320 -0.31 13.94 10.98
CA THR A 320 0.94 14.62 10.68
C THR A 320 1.08 14.91 9.21
N LEU A 321 1.65 16.06 8.88
CA LEU A 321 1.94 16.46 7.51
C LEU A 321 3.32 17.09 7.45
N TYR A 322 4.19 16.49 6.64
CA TYR A 322 5.56 16.96 6.43
C TYR A 322 5.82 17.24 4.95
N LYS A 323 6.57 18.29 4.65
CA LYS A 323 7.24 18.41 3.35
C LYS A 323 8.41 17.43 3.34
N VAL A 324 8.57 16.68 2.26
CA VAL A 324 9.58 15.61 2.18
C VAL A 324 10.35 15.64 0.87
N ASN A 325 11.60 15.17 0.92
CA ASN A 325 12.31 14.66 -0.25
C ASN A 325 12.06 13.16 -0.40
N LEU A 326 12.05 12.71 -1.65
CA LEU A 326 11.89 11.30 -1.97
C LEU A 326 13.19 10.74 -2.54
N LYS A 327 13.44 9.47 -2.25
CA LYS A 327 14.43 8.65 -2.95
C LYS A 327 13.72 7.46 -3.59
N GLU A 328 14.32 6.93 -4.65
CA GLU A 328 13.83 5.68 -5.25
C GLU A 328 13.91 4.57 -4.18
N ALA A 329 12.78 3.89 -3.96
CA ALA A 329 12.69 2.85 -2.96
C ALA A 329 13.44 1.61 -3.44
N ILE A 330 14.06 0.91 -2.49
CA ILE A 330 14.62 -0.41 -2.74
C ILE A 330 13.48 -1.35 -3.19
N PRO A 331 13.56 -1.98 -4.37
CA PRO A 331 12.56 -2.92 -4.84
C PRO A 331 12.30 -4.03 -3.80
N PRO A 332 11.05 -4.53 -3.66
CA PRO A 332 10.74 -5.61 -2.73
C PRO A 332 11.57 -6.87 -2.92
N GLU A 333 11.95 -7.16 -4.15
CA GLU A 333 12.80 -8.29 -4.52
C GLU A 333 14.24 -8.13 -3.98
N GLU A 334 14.64 -6.91 -3.63
CA GLU A 334 15.89 -6.62 -2.94
C GLU A 334 15.71 -6.51 -1.41
N ARG A 335 14.47 -6.38 -0.92
CA ARG A 335 14.15 -6.39 0.52
C ARG A 335 13.77 -7.76 1.07
N SER A 336 13.51 -8.71 0.19
CA SER A 336 13.11 -10.06 0.56
C SER A 336 13.75 -11.09 -0.35
N LYS A 337 13.89 -12.31 0.14
CA LYS A 337 14.41 -13.44 -0.62
C LYS A 337 13.45 -14.62 -0.50
N ILE A 338 13.12 -15.21 -1.64
CA ILE A 338 12.40 -16.47 -1.69
C ILE A 338 13.39 -17.63 -1.80
N PHE A 339 13.35 -18.51 -0.82
CA PHE A 339 14.10 -19.76 -0.81
C PHE A 339 13.20 -20.87 -1.35
N VAL A 340 13.70 -21.62 -2.33
CA VAL A 340 12.93 -22.66 -3.04
C VAL A 340 13.69 -23.97 -3.02
N ASN A 341 13.12 -24.95 -2.34
CA ASN A 341 13.52 -26.33 -2.50
C ASN A 341 12.67 -26.98 -3.61
N ASP A 342 13.31 -27.25 -4.73
CA ASP A 342 12.74 -27.84 -5.93
C ASP A 342 13.07 -29.33 -6.09
N THR A 343 13.69 -29.94 -5.07
CA THR A 343 14.12 -31.34 -5.08
C THR A 343 13.23 -32.21 -4.19
N ASP A 344 13.42 -33.53 -4.27
CA ASP A 344 12.75 -34.55 -3.46
C ASP A 344 13.44 -34.83 -2.10
N ALA A 345 14.46 -34.05 -1.76
CA ALA A 345 15.22 -34.16 -0.51
C ALA A 345 15.27 -32.82 0.24
N ASP A 346 15.50 -32.85 1.56
CA ASP A 346 15.73 -31.62 2.34
C ASP A 346 16.89 -30.81 1.73
N LYS A 347 16.73 -29.49 1.65
CA LYS A 347 17.73 -28.57 1.10
C LYS A 347 18.08 -27.50 2.13
N ILE A 348 19.36 -27.39 2.44
CA ILE A 348 19.89 -26.40 3.37
C ILE A 348 20.32 -25.16 2.58
N PHE A 349 19.88 -23.99 3.02
CA PHE A 349 20.30 -22.70 2.51
C PHE A 349 21.06 -21.97 3.60
N SER A 350 22.37 -21.79 3.38
CA SER A 350 23.19 -20.91 4.22
C SER A 350 22.79 -19.45 3.99
N PHE A 351 22.83 -18.66 5.06
CA PHE A 351 22.61 -17.22 5.00
C PHE A 351 23.88 -16.41 4.82
N ASN A 352 25.05 -17.04 5.02
CA ASN A 352 26.36 -16.42 4.83
C ASN A 352 26.51 -15.09 5.60
N GLY A 353 26.01 -15.07 6.84
CA GLY A 353 26.07 -13.89 7.71
C GLY A 353 25.02 -12.80 7.41
N ILE A 354 24.14 -12.99 6.42
CA ILE A 354 23.02 -12.08 6.18
C ILE A 354 21.91 -12.32 7.20
N GLY A 355 21.52 -11.27 7.92
CA GLY A 355 20.39 -11.29 8.86
C GLY A 355 19.04 -11.31 8.13
N TYR A 356 18.14 -12.18 8.58
CA TYR A 356 16.80 -12.31 8.04
C TYR A 356 15.73 -12.22 9.14
N LYS A 357 14.55 -11.75 8.77
CA LYS A 357 13.32 -11.88 9.54
C LYS A 357 12.35 -12.81 8.82
N ASP A 358 11.50 -13.50 9.57
CA ASP A 358 10.32 -14.14 9.01
C ASP A 358 9.22 -13.12 8.70
N LEU A 359 8.10 -13.58 8.13
CA LEU A 359 6.99 -12.70 7.76
C LEU A 359 6.24 -12.12 8.98
N ASP A 360 6.37 -12.75 10.15
CA ASP A 360 5.84 -12.26 11.43
C ASP A 360 6.80 -11.22 12.08
N GLY A 361 7.92 -10.91 11.41
CA GLY A 361 8.91 -9.93 11.88
C GLY A 361 9.92 -10.47 12.89
N ASN A 362 9.91 -11.77 13.19
CA ASN A 362 10.86 -12.36 14.12
C ASN A 362 12.23 -12.53 13.44
N LEU A 363 13.29 -12.14 14.16
CA LEU A 363 14.65 -12.33 13.70
C LEU A 363 15.00 -13.83 13.63
N ILE A 364 15.60 -14.23 12.52
CA ILE A 364 16.13 -15.58 12.32
C ILE A 364 17.59 -15.56 12.72
N THR A 365 17.87 -16.20 13.85
CA THR A 365 19.20 -16.18 14.49
C THR A 365 20.12 -17.31 14.00
N GLU A 366 19.55 -18.30 13.33
CA GLU A 366 20.26 -19.40 12.72
C GLU A 366 21.06 -18.93 11.50
N GLU A 367 22.21 -19.55 11.24
CA GLU A 367 23.05 -19.23 10.06
C GLU A 367 22.53 -19.88 8.76
N SER A 368 21.48 -20.68 8.84
CA SER A 368 20.88 -21.37 7.70
C SER A 368 19.43 -21.77 7.97
N ILE A 369 18.70 -22.08 6.90
CA ILE A 369 17.40 -22.76 6.97
C ILE A 369 17.45 -24.09 6.23
N THR A 370 16.70 -25.06 6.74
CA THR A 370 16.44 -26.31 6.02
C THR A 370 15.01 -26.29 5.51
N LEU A 371 14.83 -26.41 4.20
CA LEU A 371 13.51 -26.53 3.58
C LEU A 371 13.23 -27.99 3.20
N PRO A 372 12.06 -28.54 3.57
CA PRO A 372 11.65 -29.87 3.10
C PRO A 372 11.47 -29.94 1.58
N PRO A 373 11.37 -31.14 0.99
CA PRO A 373 11.16 -31.33 -0.45
C PRO A 373 10.00 -30.49 -0.98
N TYR A 374 10.18 -29.82 -2.11
CA TYR A 374 9.14 -29.03 -2.79
C TYR A 374 8.53 -27.87 -1.98
N HIS A 375 9.20 -27.43 -0.91
CA HIS A 375 8.78 -26.29 -0.10
C HIS A 375 9.50 -25.00 -0.47
N SER A 376 8.87 -23.88 -0.12
CA SER A 376 9.42 -22.54 -0.29
C SER A 376 9.15 -21.69 0.95
N LYS A 377 10.05 -20.75 1.24
CA LYS A 377 9.91 -19.79 2.33
C LYS A 377 10.36 -18.41 1.87
N VAL A 378 9.60 -17.38 2.18
CA VAL A 378 9.98 -15.98 1.97
C VAL A 378 10.54 -15.44 3.27
N LEU A 379 11.72 -14.83 3.21
CA LEU A 379 12.35 -14.13 4.32
C LEU A 379 12.61 -12.67 3.93
N ILE A 380 12.56 -11.77 4.92
CA ILE A 380 12.82 -10.33 4.74
C ILE A 380 14.23 -10.04 5.27
N PHE A 381 15.03 -9.21 4.59
CA PHE A 381 16.35 -8.84 5.11
C PHE A 381 16.22 -7.95 6.36
N GLU A 382 17.00 -8.21 7.41
CA GLU A 382 16.91 -7.49 8.70
C GLU A 382 17.22 -6.00 8.55
N SER A 383 18.40 -5.71 8.01
CA SER A 383 18.75 -4.44 7.39
C SER A 383 18.79 -4.77 5.91
N GLY A 384 17.90 -4.19 5.11
CA GLY A 384 17.94 -4.34 3.64
C GLY A 384 19.40 -4.33 3.18
N PRO A 385 19.79 -5.24 2.28
CA PRO A 385 21.20 -5.43 1.98
C PRO A 385 21.76 -4.06 1.63
N ASP A 386 22.94 -3.72 2.15
CA ASP A 386 23.58 -2.45 1.80
C ASP A 386 24.13 -2.55 0.35
N THR A 387 23.25 -2.93 -0.57
CA THR A 387 23.46 -2.95 -2.01
C THR A 387 23.75 -1.57 -2.51
N ARG A 388 23.46 -0.50 -1.75
CA ARG A 388 23.98 0.84 -2.04
C ARG A 388 25.49 0.88 -1.89
N GLN A 389 26.07 0.36 -0.80
CA GLN A 389 27.53 0.25 -0.72
C GLN A 389 28.13 -0.61 -1.83
N LEU A 390 27.48 -1.72 -2.21
CA LEU A 390 27.98 -2.58 -3.30
C LEU A 390 27.81 -1.94 -4.69
N SER A 391 26.67 -1.31 -4.95
CA SER A 391 26.35 -0.59 -6.19
C SER A 391 27.23 0.65 -6.32
N ASP A 392 27.40 1.42 -5.24
CA ASP A 392 28.31 2.56 -5.17
C ASP A 392 29.76 2.10 -5.32
N ALA A 393 30.17 0.98 -4.72
CA ALA A 393 31.49 0.40 -4.94
C ALA A 393 31.69 -0.02 -6.40
N ILE A 394 30.71 -0.67 -7.04
CA ILE A 394 30.75 -1.02 -8.46
C ILE A 394 30.81 0.24 -9.33
N ARG A 395 30.05 1.28 -8.99
CA ARG A 395 30.00 2.55 -9.72
C ARG A 395 31.30 3.34 -9.55
N ILE A 396 31.87 3.36 -8.36
CA ILE A 396 33.20 3.92 -8.06
C ILE A 396 34.26 3.13 -8.84
N LEU A 397 34.18 1.81 -8.90
CA LEU A 397 35.09 0.97 -9.69
C LEU A 397 34.96 1.23 -11.20
N GLN A 398 33.74 1.41 -11.71
CA GLN A 398 33.49 1.81 -13.10
C GLN A 398 34.07 3.21 -13.39
N MET A 399 33.87 4.18 -12.50
CA MET A 399 34.44 5.53 -12.63
C MET A 399 35.97 5.53 -12.54
N LEU A 400 36.56 4.75 -11.63
CA LEU A 400 38.02 4.66 -11.43
C LEU A 400 38.72 3.87 -12.55
N SER A 401 38.03 2.91 -13.16
CA SER A 401 38.56 2.14 -14.31
C SER A 401 38.53 2.94 -15.62
N GLY A 402 37.93 4.13 -15.64
CA GLY A 402 37.76 4.94 -16.85
C GLY A 402 36.78 4.31 -17.85
N LEU A 403 35.98 3.34 -17.42
CA LEU A 403 34.95 2.72 -18.24
C LEU A 403 33.74 3.67 -18.24
N ASP A 404 33.50 4.28 -19.40
CA ASP A 404 32.23 4.96 -19.67
C ASP A 404 31.09 3.95 -19.47
N PRO A 405 30.11 4.21 -18.59
CA PRO A 405 29.02 3.26 -18.31
C PRO A 405 28.22 2.86 -19.57
N ASP A 406 28.30 3.66 -20.64
CA ASP A 406 27.61 3.41 -21.92
C ASP A 406 28.55 2.99 -23.07
N GLY A 407 29.86 2.86 -22.82
CA GLY A 407 30.87 2.65 -23.86
C GLY A 407 31.42 1.22 -23.94
N ILE A 408 31.02 0.46 -24.97
CA ILE A 408 31.70 -0.80 -25.33
C ILE A 408 33.06 -0.46 -25.97
N TYR A 409 34.14 -0.53 -25.19
CA TYR A 409 35.51 -0.51 -25.71
C TYR A 409 36.25 -1.82 -25.43
N TRP A 410 37.03 -2.26 -26.41
CA TRP A 410 37.84 -3.47 -26.37
C TRP A 410 39.04 -3.30 -25.41
N ILE A 411 39.21 -4.25 -24.49
CA ILE A 411 40.15 -4.28 -23.35
C ILE A 411 41.65 -4.35 -23.77
N SER A 412 42.02 -4.11 -25.03
CA SER A 412 43.41 -4.31 -25.47
C SER A 412 44.40 -3.24 -25.01
N ASP A 413 43.95 -2.02 -24.65
CA ASP A 413 44.86 -0.86 -24.56
C ASP A 413 45.04 -0.25 -23.15
N MET A 414 44.65 -0.96 -22.07
CA MET A 414 44.90 -0.46 -20.71
C MET A 414 46.38 -0.56 -20.29
N ASN A 415 46.94 0.57 -19.81
CA ASN A 415 48.22 0.70 -19.11
C ASN A 415 48.31 -0.32 -17.94
N ALA A 416 49.49 -0.91 -17.73
CA ALA A 416 49.83 -1.81 -16.63
C ALA A 416 49.42 -1.32 -15.23
N ASP A 417 49.45 -0.01 -14.95
CA ASP A 417 49.05 0.54 -13.65
C ASP A 417 47.54 0.40 -13.39
N ALA A 418 46.71 0.55 -14.43
CA ALA A 418 45.26 0.34 -14.32
C ALA A 418 44.90 -1.15 -14.16
N ARG A 419 45.76 -2.06 -14.62
CA ARG A 419 45.59 -3.52 -14.42
C ARG A 419 45.84 -3.92 -12.96
N MET A 420 46.71 -3.23 -12.23
CA MET A 420 46.93 -3.49 -10.80
C MET A 420 45.74 -3.04 -9.95
N GLY A 421 45.19 -1.85 -10.19
CA GLY A 421 44.00 -1.38 -9.47
C GLY A 421 42.77 -2.27 -9.72
N LEU A 422 42.62 -2.79 -10.94
CA LEU A 422 41.57 -3.75 -11.27
C LEU A 422 41.79 -5.12 -10.61
N ALA A 423 43.03 -5.58 -10.46
CA ALA A 423 43.34 -6.84 -9.77
C ALA A 423 43.05 -6.74 -8.26
N GLU A 424 43.34 -5.59 -7.64
CA GLU A 424 42.98 -5.33 -6.23
C GLU A 424 41.47 -5.25 -6.04
N ALA A 425 40.75 -4.57 -6.95
CA ALA A 425 39.29 -4.53 -6.94
C ALA A 425 38.65 -5.90 -7.16
N VAL A 426 39.19 -6.70 -8.09
CA VAL A 426 38.76 -8.08 -8.32
C VAL A 426 39.08 -8.95 -7.11
N HIS A 427 40.19 -8.72 -6.41
CA HIS A 427 40.51 -9.44 -5.18
C HIS A 427 39.52 -9.10 -4.05
N ILE A 428 39.17 -7.83 -3.86
CA ILE A 428 38.15 -7.40 -2.89
C ILE A 428 36.77 -7.95 -3.27
N LEU A 429 36.39 -7.91 -4.55
CA LEU A 429 35.15 -8.50 -5.03
C LEU A 429 35.15 -10.03 -4.94
N GLN A 430 36.29 -10.69 -5.07
CA GLN A 430 36.43 -12.13 -4.84
C GLN A 430 36.37 -12.47 -3.35
N GLU A 431 36.90 -11.66 -2.45
CA GLU A 431 36.72 -11.86 -1.01
C GLU A 431 35.24 -11.66 -0.60
N LEU A 432 34.56 -10.67 -1.18
CA LEU A 432 33.12 -10.45 -0.97
C LEU A 432 32.25 -11.55 -1.62
N ALA A 433 32.61 -12.05 -2.80
CA ALA A 433 31.89 -13.11 -3.50
C ALA A 433 32.22 -14.53 -2.98
N VAL A 434 33.32 -14.72 -2.25
CA VAL A 434 33.63 -15.96 -1.51
C VAL A 434 32.94 -15.98 -0.15
N SER A 435 32.39 -14.83 0.29
CA SER A 435 31.42 -14.75 1.40
C SER A 435 29.95 -14.80 0.95
N GLU A 436 29.66 -15.00 -0.34
CA GLU A 436 28.35 -15.45 -0.87
C GLU A 436 28.38 -16.96 -1.17
#